data_AF-A0A965IB36-F1
#
_entry.id   AF-A0A965IB36-F1
#
_cell.length_a   1.000
_cell.length_b   1.000
_cell.length_c   1.000
_cell.angle_alpha   90.00
_cell.angle_beta   90.00
_cell.angle_gamma   90.00
#
_symmetry.space_group_name_H-M   'P 1'
#
loop_
_entity.id
_entity.type
_entity.pdbx_description
1 polymer ?
#
loop_
_entity_poly.entity_id
_entity_poly.type
_entity_poly.pdbx_seq_one_letter_code
_entity_poly.pdbx_strand_id
1 'polypeptide(L)'
;ATVAQLSSMKSGHDWTENYYLPLNITTHLYFGKDARQLVWSQGFEREPGVEFEYSSGSTQLLGVLLENALKAKDPSLTISQHLSRSL
;
A
#
# COMPACT_ATOMS: atom_id res chain seq x y z
N ALA A 1 8.62 2.46 8.32
CA ALA A 1 9.17 1.72 7.17
C ALA A 1 9.66 2.68 6.08
N THR A 2 10.69 2.30 5.30
CA THR A 2 11.14 3.02 4.10
C THR A 2 10.38 2.56 2.85
N VAL A 3 10.50 3.30 1.74
CA VAL A 3 9.95 2.89 0.43
C VAL A 3 10.48 1.52 0.01
N ALA A 4 11.77 1.25 0.23
CA ALA A 4 12.38 -0.04 -0.08
C ALA A 4 11.84 -1.19 0.79
N GLN A 5 11.53 -0.93 2.06
CA GLN A 5 10.93 -1.92 2.96
C GLN A 5 9.48 -2.23 2.58
N LEU A 6 8.71 -1.22 2.15
CA LEU A 6 7.38 -1.43 1.58
C LEU A 6 7.44 -2.25 0.29
N SER A 7 8.32 -1.89 -0.65
CA SER A 7 8.43 -2.59 -1.95
C SER A 7 8.98 -4.02 -1.83
N SER A 8 9.64 -4.35 -0.73
CA SER A 8 10.19 -5.68 -0.46
C SER A 8 9.32 -6.53 0.48
N MET A 9 8.12 -6.06 0.85
CA MET A 9 7.22 -6.76 1.77
C MET A 9 7.86 -7.03 3.15
N LYS A 10 8.63 -6.05 3.63
CA LYS A 10 9.30 -6.07 4.94
C LYS A 10 8.96 -4.82 5.75
N SER A 11 7.75 -4.32 5.60
CA SER A 11 7.32 -3.07 6.22
C SER A 11 6.94 -3.22 7.69
N GLY A 12 6.53 -4.41 8.12
CA GLY A 12 5.90 -4.64 9.42
C GLY A 12 4.50 -4.01 9.53
N HIS A 13 3.83 -3.82 8.40
CA HIS A 13 2.50 -3.20 8.31
C HIS A 13 1.46 -4.04 9.06
N ASP A 14 0.62 -3.39 9.86
CA ASP A 14 -0.48 -4.04 10.58
C ASP A 14 -1.58 -4.45 9.59
N TRP A 15 -1.41 -5.63 9.00
CA TRP A 15 -2.26 -6.11 7.92
C TRP A 15 -2.29 -7.63 7.86
N THR A 16 -3.24 -8.23 8.58
CA THR A 16 -3.45 -9.68 8.53
C THR A 16 -4.23 -10.08 7.27
N GLU A 17 -3.55 -10.76 6.34
CA GLU A 17 -4.17 -11.29 5.13
C GLU A 17 -5.08 -12.48 5.43
N ASN A 18 -6.36 -12.37 5.05
CA ASN A 18 -7.28 -13.50 5.11
C ASN A 18 -8.28 -13.43 3.94
N TYR A 19 -8.24 -14.42 3.06
CA TYR A 19 -9.11 -14.47 1.88
C TYR A 19 -10.37 -15.34 2.09
N TYR A 20 -10.46 -16.04 3.22
CA TYR A 20 -11.55 -16.97 3.51
C TYR A 20 -12.59 -16.39 4.47
N LEU A 21 -12.19 -15.44 5.33
CA LEU A 21 -13.08 -14.79 6.27
C LEU A 21 -13.77 -13.59 5.59
N PRO A 22 -15.10 -13.47 5.53
CA PRO A 22 -15.76 -12.35 4.84
C PRO A 22 -15.71 -11.03 5.61
N LEU A 23 -15.25 -11.04 6.86
CA LEU A 23 -15.15 -9.85 7.71
C LEU A 23 -13.72 -9.69 8.19
N ASN A 24 -12.87 -9.13 7.34
CA ASN A 24 -11.50 -8.77 7.68
C ASN A 24 -11.00 -7.59 6.83
N ILE A 25 -9.78 -7.14 7.15
CA ILE A 25 -9.18 -5.97 6.53
C ILE A 25 -8.91 -6.14 5.02
N THR A 26 -8.50 -7.32 4.57
CA THR A 26 -8.38 -7.67 3.16
C THR A 26 -9.74 -7.55 2.48
N THR A 27 -10.81 -8.14 3.04
CA THR A 27 -12.15 -8.00 2.46
C THR A 27 -12.61 -6.53 2.41
N HIS A 28 -12.31 -5.75 3.45
CA HIS A 28 -12.59 -4.31 3.45
C HIS A 28 -11.81 -3.55 2.38
N LEU A 29 -10.59 -3.97 2.04
CA LEU A 29 -9.83 -3.37 0.94
C LEU A 29 -10.52 -3.58 -0.41
N TYR A 30 -11.10 -4.76 -0.65
CA TYR A 30 -11.78 -5.07 -1.91
C TYR A 30 -13.19 -4.49 -2.02
N PHE A 31 -13.96 -4.51 -0.93
CA PHE A 31 -15.41 -4.21 -0.95
C PHE A 31 -15.79 -2.95 -0.17
N GLY A 32 -14.84 -2.34 0.53
CA GLY A 32 -15.03 -1.08 1.24
C GLY A 32 -15.21 0.11 0.30
N LYS A 33 -15.56 1.26 0.87
CA LYS A 33 -15.85 2.49 0.11
C LYS A 33 -14.60 3.31 -0.21
N ASP A 34 -13.56 3.20 0.61
CA ASP A 34 -12.35 4.00 0.47
C ASP A 34 -11.11 3.19 0.85
N ALA A 35 -10.50 2.56 -0.17
CA ALA A 35 -9.27 1.79 -0.03
C ALA A 35 -8.08 2.67 0.42
N ARG A 36 -8.03 3.93 -0.02
CA ARG A 36 -6.94 4.85 0.31
C ARG A 36 -6.99 5.21 1.78
N GLN A 37 -8.15 5.58 2.31
CA GLN A 37 -8.33 5.87 3.73
C GLN A 37 -8.06 4.63 4.58
N LEU A 38 -8.51 3.45 4.14
CA LEU A 38 -8.29 2.20 4.86
C LEU A 38 -6.81 1.89 5.05
N VAL A 39 -6.00 1.93 3.98
CA VAL A 39 -4.56 1.63 4.11
C VAL A 39 -3.80 2.72 4.83
N TRP A 40 -4.27 3.97 4.76
CA TRP A 40 -3.67 5.08 5.49
C TRP A 40 -3.93 5.02 6.99
N SER A 41 -5.03 4.39 7.41
CA SER A 41 -5.38 4.27 8.83
C SER A 41 -4.65 3.14 9.55
N GLN A 42 -3.97 2.25 8.82
CA GLN A 42 -3.20 1.16 9.42
C GLN A 42 -1.80 1.60 9.79
N GLY A 43 -1.33 1.06 10.92
CA GLY A 43 0.00 1.34 11.47
C GLY A 43 1.02 0.27 11.11
N PHE A 44 2.08 0.20 11.93
CA PHE A 44 3.08 -0.85 11.85
C PHE A 44 3.11 -1.58 13.20
N GLU A 45 3.00 -2.90 13.18
CA GLU A 45 2.99 -3.76 14.37
C GLU A 45 4.32 -4.46 14.64
N ARG A 46 5.23 -4.47 13.65
CA ARG A 46 6.57 -5.05 13.73
C ARG A 46 7.63 -4.04 13.28
N GLU A 47 8.86 -4.27 13.73
CA GLU A 47 10.01 -3.46 13.32
C GLU A 47 10.26 -3.62 11.81
N PRO A 48 10.26 -2.53 11.02
CA PRO A 48 10.46 -2.61 9.58
C PRO A 48 11.84 -3.18 9.20
N GLY A 49 11.86 -4.07 8.21
CA GLY A 49 13.07 -4.67 7.64
C GLY A 49 13.50 -5.98 8.28
N VAL A 50 12.86 -6.39 9.38
CA VAL A 50 13.25 -7.59 10.15
C VAL A 50 12.75 -8.88 9.50
N GLU A 51 11.47 -8.93 9.12
CA GLU A 51 10.83 -10.13 8.56
C GLU A 51 10.15 -9.84 7.23
N PHE A 52 10.05 -10.87 6.39
CA PHE A 52 9.22 -10.84 5.18
C PHE A 52 7.80 -11.28 5.51
N GLU A 53 6.83 -10.51 5.04
CA GLU A 53 5.43 -10.81 5.17
C GLU A 53 4.67 -10.27 3.96
N TYR A 54 3.98 -11.16 3.26
CA TYR A 54 3.15 -10.74 2.14
C TYR A 54 1.95 -9.91 2.63
N SER A 55 1.83 -8.68 2.11
CA SER A 55 0.77 -7.74 2.46
C SER A 55 0.33 -6.93 1.24
N SER A 56 -0.91 -7.13 0.79
CA SER A 56 -1.57 -6.31 -0.22
C SER A 56 -1.71 -4.85 0.27
N GLY A 57 -1.93 -4.64 1.56
CA GLY A 57 -1.95 -3.33 2.19
C GLY A 57 -0.64 -2.56 2.00
N SER A 58 0.52 -3.23 2.11
CA SER A 58 1.82 -2.58 1.87
C SER A 58 1.98 -2.10 0.43
N THR A 59 1.52 -2.88 -0.55
CA THR A 59 1.53 -2.48 -1.97
C THR A 59 0.58 -1.31 -2.22
N GLN A 60 -0.61 -1.35 -1.63
CA GLN A 60 -1.60 -0.29 -1.79
C GLN A 60 -1.11 1.03 -1.17
N LEU A 61 -0.47 0.98 0.01
CA LEU A 61 0.17 2.13 0.63
C LEU A 61 1.30 2.69 -0.24
N LEU A 62 2.13 1.81 -0.83
CA LEU A 62 3.16 2.22 -1.79
C LEU A 62 2.56 2.95 -3.01
N GLY A 63 1.44 2.46 -3.55
CA GLY A 63 0.70 3.12 -4.62
C GLY A 63 0.23 4.53 -4.24
N VAL A 64 -0.31 4.69 -3.04
CA VAL A 64 -0.73 6.00 -2.50
C VAL A 64 0.46 6.96 -2.38
N LEU A 65 1.61 6.48 -1.88
CA LEU A 65 2.82 7.29 -1.78
C LEU A 65 3.33 7.73 -3.16
N LEU A 66 3.33 6.83 -4.13
CA LEU A 66 3.73 7.15 -5.50
C LEU A 66 2.79 8.17 -6.14
N GLU A 67 1.48 7.99 -6.01
CA GLU A 67 0.49 8.93 -6.52
C GLU A 67 0.69 10.33 -5.93
N ASN A 68 0.90 10.42 -4.60
CA ASN A 68 1.16 11.70 -3.93
C ASN A 68 2.46 12.35 -4.44
N ALA A 69 3.53 11.56 -4.62
CA ALA A 69 4.81 12.05 -5.12
C ALA A 69 4.72 12.56 -6.58
N LEU A 70 3.94 11.88 -7.43
CA LEU A 70 3.70 12.32 -8.81
C LEU A 70 2.88 13.62 -8.84
N LYS A 71 1.80 13.70 -8.05
CA LYS A 71 0.97 14.91 -7.94
C LYS A 71 1.73 16.12 -7.39
N ALA A 72 2.68 15.90 -6.49
CA ALA A 72 3.57 16.95 -5.99
C ALA A 72 4.50 17.52 -7.08
N LYS A 73 4.82 16.73 -8.11
CA LYS A 73 5.58 17.20 -9.28
C LYS A 73 4.69 17.85 -10.32
N ASP A 74 3.55 17.23 -10.61
CA ASP A 74 2.55 17.70 -11.57
C ASP A 74 1.16 17.17 -11.14
N PRO A 75 0.22 18.05 -10.76
CA PRO A 75 -1.11 17.64 -10.28
C PRO A 75 -1.93 16.80 -11.26
N SER A 76 -1.61 16.86 -12.55
CA SER A 76 -2.33 16.11 -13.59
C SER A 76 -1.80 14.69 -13.80
N LEU A 77 -0.66 14.35 -13.20
CA LEU A 77 0.12 13.17 -13.53
C LEU A 77 -0.37 11.95 -12.76
N THR A 78 -0.76 10.90 -13.50
CA THR A 78 -1.18 9.61 -12.93
C THR A 78 -0.06 8.58 -12.95
N ILE A 79 -0.18 7.53 -12.13
CA ILE A 79 0.78 6.41 -12.14
C ILE A 79 0.87 5.77 -13.55
N SER A 80 -0.26 5.57 -14.22
CA SER A 80 -0.28 4.99 -15.58
C SER A 80 0.45 5.87 -16.58
N GLN A 81 0.21 7.20 -16.59
CA GLN A 81 0.91 8.13 -17.47
C GLN A 81 2.41 8.16 -17.20
N HIS A 82 2.82 8.10 -15.93
CA HIS A 82 4.24 8.04 -15.58
C HIS A 82 4.89 6.78 -16.17
N LEU A 83 4.30 5.62 -15.92
CA LEU A 83 4.84 4.34 -16.39
C LEU A 83 4.88 4.25 -17.92
N SER A 84 3.83 4.70 -18.63
CA SER A 84 3.80 4.70 -20.09
C SER A 84 4.85 5.59 -20.76
N ARG A 85 5.44 6.55 -20.03
CA ARG A 85 6.53 7.40 -20.54
C ARG A 85 7.92 6.87 -20.20
N SER A 86 8.01 6.03 -19.18
CA SER A 86 9.28 5.56 -18.60
C SER A 86 9.66 4.14 -19.00
N LEU A 87 8.69 3.36 -19.51
CA LEU A 87 8.85 2.03 -20.09
C LEU A 87 8.62 2.09 -21.60
#